data_AF-A0A1A2YIZ7-F1
#
_entry.id   AF-A0A1A2YIZ7-F1
#
_cell.length_a   1.000
_cell.length_b   1.000
_cell.length_c   1.000
_cell.angle_alpha   90.00
_cell.angle_beta   90.00
_cell.angle_gamma   90.00
#
_symmetry.space_group_name_H-M   'P 1'
#
loop_
_entity.id
_entity.type
_entity.pdbx_description
1 polymer ?
#
loop_
_entity_poly.entity_id
_entity_poly.type
_entity_poly.pdbx_seq_one_letter_code
_entity_poly.pdbx_strand_id
1 'polypeptide(L)'
;MDEFSQARLTGDAFARLLEAQTECVVSWIDGKGRPVSAVQTYLWRQDALWVTSYRDRPRVKALKVNPHSAVCLSSAGTELPLQQMASARTLAVVHTDDSTGSWFYPAFCERAFPEMPEEMAILLAKQDRAIIELRPQAWNTFDGSRLRASLRR
;
A
#
# COMPACT_ATOMS: atom_id res chain seq x y z
N MET A 1 18.52 -25.83 -1.38
CA MET A 1 17.91 -24.59 -0.82
C MET A 1 17.45 -23.77 -2.01
N ASP A 2 16.16 -23.44 -2.10
CA ASP A 2 15.58 -22.72 -3.24
C ASP A 2 16.24 -21.35 -3.43
N GLU A 3 16.78 -21.06 -4.62
CA GLU A 3 17.48 -19.81 -4.95
C GLU A 3 16.59 -18.59 -4.69
N PHE A 4 15.28 -18.71 -4.91
CA PHE A 4 14.31 -17.63 -4.66
C PHE A 4 14.20 -17.28 -3.18
N SER A 5 14.41 -18.23 -2.27
CA SER A 5 14.35 -17.96 -0.83
C SER A 5 15.51 -17.07 -0.35
N GLN A 6 16.66 -17.13 -1.00
CA GLN A 6 17.85 -16.36 -0.62
C GLN A 6 17.76 -14.89 -1.04
N ALA A 7 16.99 -14.61 -2.10
CA ALA A 7 16.75 -13.29 -2.64
C ALA A 7 15.62 -12.52 -1.92
N ARG A 8 15.08 -13.01 -0.81
CA ARG A 8 14.05 -12.29 -0.04
C ARG A 8 14.63 -11.15 0.78
N LEU A 9 13.83 -10.12 1.01
CA LEU A 9 14.15 -9.07 1.96
C LEU A 9 14.26 -9.65 3.38
N THR A 10 15.21 -9.11 4.16
CA THR A 10 15.21 -9.33 5.62
C THR A 10 14.01 -8.60 6.25
N GLY A 11 13.63 -8.98 7.48
CA GLY A 11 12.55 -8.29 8.20
C GLY A 11 12.78 -6.78 8.29
N ASP A 12 13.99 -6.37 8.66
CA ASP A 12 14.36 -4.96 8.76
C ASP A 12 14.32 -4.22 7.41
N ALA A 13 14.87 -4.83 6.35
CA ALA A 13 14.84 -4.23 5.02
C ALA A 13 13.41 -4.10 4.49
N PHE A 14 12.55 -5.08 4.81
CA PHE A 14 11.15 -5.04 4.43
C PHE A 14 10.37 -3.96 5.20
N ALA A 15 10.57 -3.83 6.52
CA ALA A 15 9.98 -2.76 7.30
C ALA A 15 10.40 -1.38 6.79
N ARG A 16 11.70 -1.21 6.46
CA ARG A 16 12.21 0.01 5.85
C ARG A 16 11.59 0.30 4.49
N LEU A 17 11.36 -0.72 3.66
CA LEU A 17 10.69 -0.55 2.37
C LEU A 17 9.27 0.00 2.54
N LEU A 18 8.48 -0.58 3.45
CA LEU A 18 7.12 -0.11 3.74
C LEU A 18 7.09 1.32 4.27
N GLU A 19 8.09 1.69 5.08
CA GLU A 19 8.20 3.01 5.70
C GLU A 19 8.83 4.08 4.78
N ALA A 20 9.70 3.72 3.83
CA ALA A 20 10.28 4.69 2.92
C ALA A 20 9.37 5.00 1.73
N GLN A 21 8.67 3.98 1.21
CA GLN A 21 7.83 4.15 0.02
C GLN A 21 6.51 4.86 0.35
N THR A 22 6.08 5.77 -0.52
CA THR A 22 4.84 6.54 -0.37
C THR A 22 3.73 6.04 -1.29
N GLU A 23 4.07 5.32 -2.37
CA GLU A 23 3.13 4.82 -3.36
C GLU A 23 3.14 3.29 -3.50
N CYS A 24 1.96 2.72 -3.73
CA CYS A 24 1.79 1.33 -4.10
C CYS A 24 0.82 1.21 -5.28
N VAL A 25 0.88 0.12 -6.02
CA VAL A 25 -0.20 -0.27 -6.93
C VAL A 25 -1.20 -1.09 -6.16
N VAL A 26 -2.46 -0.70 -6.21
CA VAL A 26 -3.59 -1.47 -5.70
C VAL A 26 -4.34 -2.09 -6.86
N SER A 27 -4.51 -3.41 -6.84
CA SER A 27 -5.24 -4.19 -7.84
C SER A 27 -6.50 -4.82 -7.24
N TRP A 28 -7.59 -4.86 -8.00
CA TRP A 28 -8.86 -5.45 -7.58
C TRP A 28 -9.64 -5.99 -8.78
N ILE A 29 -10.74 -6.69 -8.51
CA ILE A 29 -11.67 -7.16 -9.53
C ILE A 29 -12.88 -6.22 -9.60
N ASP A 30 -13.19 -5.68 -10.78
CA ASP A 30 -14.35 -4.82 -10.95
C ASP A 30 -15.68 -5.60 -10.99
N GLY A 31 -16.80 -4.88 -11.04
CA GLY A 31 -18.14 -5.50 -11.07
C GLY A 31 -18.44 -6.34 -12.31
N LYS A 32 -17.55 -6.39 -13.30
CA LYS A 32 -17.64 -7.25 -14.49
C LYS A 32 -16.62 -8.39 -14.46
N GLY A 33 -15.94 -8.62 -13.33
CA GLY A 33 -14.95 -9.68 -13.20
C GLY A 33 -13.58 -9.34 -13.80
N ARG A 34 -13.31 -8.07 -14.15
CA ARG A 34 -12.06 -7.68 -14.81
C ARG A 34 -11.02 -7.20 -13.80
N PRO A 35 -9.73 -7.55 -13.96
CA PRO A 35 -8.68 -6.99 -13.14
C PRO A 35 -8.46 -5.51 -13.47
N VAL A 36 -8.34 -4.69 -12.44
CA VAL A 36 -8.04 -3.26 -12.53
C VAL A 36 -6.92 -2.94 -11.57
N SER A 37 -6.04 -2.00 -11.92
CA SER A 37 -4.96 -1.52 -11.04
C SER A 37 -4.89 0.00 -11.05
N ALA A 38 -4.49 0.58 -9.93
CA ALA A 38 -4.22 2.01 -9.82
C ALA A 38 -3.09 2.26 -8.82
N VAL A 39 -2.19 3.17 -9.15
CA VAL A 39 -1.21 3.71 -8.20
C VAL A 39 -1.95 4.52 -7.14
N GLN A 40 -1.60 4.35 -5.88
CA GLN A 40 -2.15 5.05 -4.73
C GLN A 40 -1.03 5.45 -3.78
N THR A 41 -1.06 6.70 -3.32
CA THR A 41 -0.37 7.06 -2.10
C THR A 41 -0.99 6.29 -0.93
N TYR A 42 -0.15 5.73 -0.06
CA TYR A 42 -0.59 4.93 1.07
C TYR A 42 0.06 5.36 2.38
N LEU A 43 -0.59 5.00 3.49
CA LEU A 43 -0.02 5.01 4.83
C LEU A 43 0.13 3.55 5.31
N TRP A 44 1.33 3.13 5.70
CA TRP A 44 1.53 1.86 6.39
C TRP A 44 1.27 2.06 7.88
N ARG A 45 0.24 1.39 8.42
CA ARG A 45 -0.10 1.48 9.84
C ARG A 45 -0.94 0.28 10.25
N GLN A 46 -0.79 -0.21 11.48
CA GLN A 46 -1.57 -1.33 12.02
C GLN A 46 -1.57 -2.57 11.10
N ASP A 47 -0.38 -2.90 10.56
CA ASP A 47 -0.15 -4.02 9.64
C ASP A 47 -1.00 -4.00 8.35
N ALA A 48 -1.43 -2.81 7.91
CA ALA A 48 -2.21 -2.61 6.70
C ALA A 48 -1.72 -1.41 5.90
N LEU A 49 -1.98 -1.45 4.58
CA LEU A 49 -1.84 -0.28 3.72
C LEU A 49 -3.18 0.44 3.69
N TRP A 50 -3.17 1.70 4.11
CA TRP A 50 -4.35 2.55 4.12
C TRP A 50 -4.29 3.53 2.97
N VAL A 51 -5.31 3.51 2.11
CA VAL A 51 -5.46 4.44 0.99
C VAL A 51 -6.80 5.15 1.10
N THR A 52 -6.99 6.24 0.38
CA THR A 52 -8.26 6.97 0.41
C THR A 52 -8.72 7.31 -1.00
N SER A 53 -10.02 7.19 -1.28
CA SER A 53 -10.63 7.52 -2.58
C SER A 53 -11.93 8.29 -2.42
N TYR A 54 -12.34 9.05 -3.44
CA TYR A 54 -13.72 9.56 -3.49
C TYR A 54 -14.71 8.39 -3.41
N ARG A 55 -15.77 8.55 -2.64
CA ARG A 55 -16.71 7.48 -2.28
C ARG A 55 -17.45 6.88 -3.48
N ASP A 56 -17.69 7.71 -4.49
CA ASP A 56 -18.41 7.36 -5.73
C ASP A 56 -17.55 6.59 -6.75
N ARG A 57 -16.24 6.43 -6.49
CA ARG A 57 -15.35 5.73 -7.42
C ARG A 57 -15.76 4.25 -7.55
N PRO A 58 -15.77 3.69 -8.79
CA PRO A 58 -16.15 2.29 -9.02
C PRO A 58 -15.40 1.26 -8.16
N ARG A 59 -14.12 1.53 -7.83
CA ARG A 59 -13.32 0.70 -6.93
C ARG A 59 -13.94 0.54 -5.55
N VAL A 60 -14.49 1.62 -4.97
CA VAL A 60 -15.07 1.61 -3.62
C VAL A 60 -16.27 0.66 -3.59
N LYS A 61 -17.15 0.76 -4.58
CA LYS A 61 -18.29 -0.17 -4.72
C LYS A 61 -17.82 -1.61 -4.97
N ALA A 62 -16.84 -1.82 -5.83
CA ALA A 62 -16.32 -3.14 -6.16
C ALA A 62 -15.72 -3.83 -4.92
N LEU A 63 -14.89 -3.13 -4.15
CA LEU A 63 -14.24 -3.68 -2.95
C LEU A 63 -15.21 -3.96 -1.80
N LYS A 64 -16.33 -3.22 -1.70
CA LYS A 64 -17.42 -3.56 -0.77
C LYS A 64 -18.11 -4.88 -1.11
N VAL A 65 -18.20 -5.21 -2.40
CA VAL A 65 -18.84 -6.46 -2.87
C VAL A 65 -17.85 -7.64 -2.84
N ASN A 66 -16.61 -7.40 -3.25
CA ASN A 66 -15.55 -8.40 -3.26
C ASN A 66 -14.27 -7.80 -2.63
N PRO A 67 -13.91 -8.22 -1.40
CA PRO A 67 -12.77 -7.63 -0.69
C PRO A 67 -11.41 -8.10 -1.25
N HIS A 68 -11.38 -9.10 -2.14
CA HIS A 68 -10.13 -9.63 -2.68
C HIS A 68 -9.43 -8.59 -3.55
N SER A 69 -8.19 -8.28 -3.15
CA SER A 69 -7.33 -7.29 -3.79
C SER A 69 -5.88 -7.76 -3.75
N ALA A 70 -5.00 -6.99 -4.36
CA ALA A 70 -3.56 -7.16 -4.22
C ALA A 70 -2.87 -5.81 -4.17
N VAL A 71 -1.69 -5.78 -3.57
CA VAL A 71 -0.79 -4.62 -3.56
C VAL A 71 0.57 -5.02 -4.09
N CYS A 72 1.25 -4.10 -4.75
CA CYS A 72 2.69 -4.17 -4.96
C CYS A 72 3.37 -2.81 -4.86
N LEU A 73 4.61 -2.82 -4.42
CA LEU A 73 5.45 -1.63 -4.28
C LEU A 73 6.92 -2.00 -4.51
N SER A 74 7.74 -0.98 -4.74
CA SER A 74 9.19 -1.14 -4.90
C SER A 74 9.93 0.01 -4.23
N SER A 75 11.25 -0.10 -4.12
CA SER A 75 12.12 0.98 -3.66
C SER A 75 12.30 2.11 -4.68
N ALA A 76 11.72 2.01 -5.88
CA ALA A 76 11.83 3.07 -6.87
C ALA A 76 11.30 4.41 -6.32
N GLY A 77 12.07 5.48 -6.52
CA GLY A 77 11.73 6.81 -6.00
C GLY A 77 12.07 7.04 -4.52
N THR A 78 12.72 6.07 -3.86
CA THR A 78 13.22 6.21 -2.47
C THR A 78 14.75 6.24 -2.44
N GLU A 79 15.32 6.50 -1.27
CA GLU A 79 16.74 6.41 -0.96
C GLU A 79 17.24 4.97 -0.75
N LEU A 80 16.34 3.98 -0.76
CA LEU A 80 16.68 2.57 -0.55
C LEU A 80 17.39 1.96 -1.78
N PRO A 81 18.12 0.84 -1.60
CA PRO A 81 18.73 0.12 -2.71
C PRO A 81 17.72 -0.22 -3.81
N LEU A 82 18.15 -0.10 -5.07
CA LEU A 82 17.32 -0.45 -6.22
C LEU A 82 16.92 -1.94 -6.22
N GLN A 83 15.76 -2.23 -6.82
CA GLN A 83 15.22 -3.59 -6.96
C GLN A 83 14.91 -4.28 -5.63
N GLN A 84 14.47 -3.51 -4.63
CA GLN A 84 13.73 -4.05 -3.49
C GLN A 84 12.25 -3.95 -3.81
N MET A 85 11.53 -5.07 -3.71
CA MET A 85 10.15 -5.17 -4.16
C MET A 85 9.34 -6.02 -3.18
N ALA A 86 8.07 -5.66 -3.00
CA ALA A 86 7.13 -6.42 -2.20
C ALA A 86 5.76 -6.45 -2.88
N SER A 87 5.09 -7.58 -2.79
CA SER A 87 3.69 -7.73 -3.18
C SER A 87 2.93 -8.63 -2.22
N ALA A 88 1.63 -8.43 -2.11
CA ALA A 88 0.77 -9.26 -1.31
C ALA A 88 -0.63 -9.34 -1.92
N ARG A 89 -1.28 -10.48 -1.73
CA ARG A 89 -2.75 -10.55 -1.79
C ARG A 89 -3.29 -9.88 -0.53
N THR A 90 -4.36 -9.13 -0.66
CA THR A 90 -4.97 -8.36 0.43
C THR A 90 -6.46 -8.63 0.53
N LEU A 91 -7.00 -8.47 1.74
CA LEU A 91 -8.43 -8.30 1.96
C LEU A 91 -8.70 -6.83 2.29
N ALA A 92 -9.60 -6.22 1.52
CA ALA A 92 -9.97 -4.83 1.67
C ALA A 92 -11.13 -4.67 2.66
N VAL A 93 -11.05 -3.67 3.52
CA VAL A 93 -12.17 -3.14 4.30
C VAL A 93 -12.38 -1.69 3.92
N VAL A 94 -13.61 -1.33 3.60
CA VAL A 94 -13.97 0.03 3.19
C VAL A 94 -14.63 0.74 4.36
N HIS A 95 -13.92 1.71 4.92
CA HIS A 95 -14.34 2.55 6.03
C HIS A 95 -14.95 3.84 5.53
N THR A 96 -16.04 4.23 6.19
CA THR A 96 -16.78 5.44 5.88
C THR A 96 -17.25 6.17 7.13
N ASP A 97 -16.81 5.71 8.29
CA ASP A 97 -17.11 6.25 9.60
C ASP A 97 -16.09 7.31 10.02
N ASP A 98 -16.54 8.23 10.87
CA ASP A 98 -15.73 9.34 11.35
C ASP A 98 -14.60 8.87 12.28
N SER A 99 -14.78 7.75 12.99
CA SER A 99 -13.77 7.24 13.91
C SER A 99 -12.50 6.85 13.18
N THR A 100 -12.62 6.19 12.03
CA THR A 100 -11.48 5.90 11.15
C THR A 100 -10.88 7.18 10.56
N GLY A 101 -11.72 8.10 10.09
CA GLY A 101 -11.26 9.38 9.53
C GLY A 101 -10.45 10.22 10.50
N SER A 102 -10.83 10.24 11.78
CA SER A 102 -10.24 11.09 12.83
C SER A 102 -8.76 10.86 13.07
N TRP A 103 -8.29 9.60 12.95
CA TRP A 103 -6.87 9.28 13.09
C TRP A 103 -6.18 9.13 11.74
N PHE A 104 -6.89 8.69 10.70
CA PHE A 104 -6.31 8.40 9.39
C PHE A 104 -5.84 9.68 8.69
N TYR A 105 -6.70 10.69 8.55
CA TYR A 105 -6.35 11.87 7.75
C TYR A 105 -5.16 12.65 8.29
N PRO A 106 -5.02 12.90 9.61
CA PRO A 106 -3.81 13.51 10.16
C PRO A 106 -2.56 12.70 9.83
N ALA A 107 -2.55 11.40 10.16
CA ALA A 107 -1.39 10.54 9.94
C ALA A 107 -1.02 10.35 8.46
N PHE A 108 -2.03 10.27 7.58
CA PHE A 108 -1.84 10.16 6.15
C PHE A 108 -1.23 11.45 5.58
N CYS A 109 -1.73 12.61 5.99
CA CYS A 109 -1.27 13.89 5.47
C CYS A 109 0.11 14.31 6.01
N GLU A 110 0.45 13.98 7.26
CA GLU A 110 1.83 14.12 7.78
C GLU A 110 2.86 13.47 6.85
N ARG A 111 2.49 12.33 6.25
CA ARG A 111 3.36 11.59 5.35
C ARG A 111 3.24 12.03 3.89
N ALA A 112 2.03 12.20 3.39
CA ALA A 112 1.76 12.46 1.97
C ALA A 112 1.93 13.93 1.58
N PHE A 113 1.77 14.85 2.53
CA PHE A 113 1.78 16.30 2.32
C PHE A 113 2.60 17.00 3.43
N PRO A 114 3.90 16.70 3.57
CA PRO A 114 4.70 17.15 4.72
C PRO A 114 4.80 18.68 4.84
N GLU A 115 4.56 19.44 3.77
CA GLU A 115 4.60 20.91 3.79
C GLU A 115 3.33 21.56 4.35
N MET A 116 2.19 20.85 4.32
CA MET A 116 0.88 21.37 4.73
C MET A 116 -0.05 20.25 5.26
N PRO A 117 0.40 19.47 6.26
CA PRO A 117 -0.29 18.26 6.66
C PRO A 117 -1.65 18.56 7.32
N GLU A 118 -1.74 19.63 8.13
CA GLU A 118 -2.96 20.00 8.85
C GLU A 118 -4.05 20.50 7.90
N GLU A 119 -3.71 21.43 6.99
CA GLU A 119 -4.66 21.96 6.01
C GLU A 119 -5.17 20.85 5.09
N MET A 120 -4.29 19.95 4.65
CA MET A 120 -4.67 18.82 3.81
C MET A 120 -5.53 17.81 4.56
N ALA A 121 -5.25 17.53 5.84
CA ALA A 121 -6.09 16.65 6.64
C ALA A 121 -7.51 17.21 6.79
N ILE A 122 -7.64 18.51 7.09
CA ILE A 122 -8.93 19.21 7.17
C ILE A 122 -9.66 19.17 5.83
N LEU A 123 -8.95 19.42 4.72
CA LEU A 123 -9.54 19.39 3.38
C LEU A 123 -10.06 18.00 3.02
N LEU A 124 -9.24 16.95 3.20
CA LEU A 124 -9.62 15.58 2.87
C LEU A 124 -10.78 15.08 3.74
N ALA A 125 -10.81 15.43 5.02
CA ALA A 125 -11.89 15.06 5.94
C ALA A 125 -13.25 15.68 5.55
N LYS A 126 -13.25 16.84 4.86
CA LYS A 126 -14.47 17.50 4.38
C LYS A 126 -14.99 16.97 3.04
N GLN A 127 -14.19 16.18 2.33
CA GLN A 127 -14.60 15.61 1.04
C GLN A 127 -15.41 14.32 1.23
N ASP A 128 -16.28 14.00 0.27
CA ASP A 128 -17.00 12.73 0.27
C ASP A 128 -16.08 11.56 -0.13
N ARG A 129 -15.33 11.08 0.86
CA ARG A 129 -14.29 10.07 0.69
C ARG A 129 -14.60 8.80 1.48
N ALA A 130 -14.01 7.71 1.01
CA ALA A 130 -13.91 6.45 1.70
C ALA A 130 -12.42 6.14 1.95
N ILE A 131 -12.14 5.54 3.10
CA ILE A 131 -10.82 5.04 3.47
C ILE A 131 -10.83 3.53 3.23
N ILE A 132 -9.79 3.02 2.57
CA ILE A 132 -9.69 1.61 2.22
C ILE A 132 -8.48 1.06 2.94
N GLU A 133 -8.75 0.12 3.84
CA GLU A 133 -7.75 -0.65 4.56
C GLU A 133 -7.45 -1.92 3.77
N LEU A 134 -6.19 -2.13 3.39
CA LEU A 134 -5.74 -3.29 2.62
C LEU A 134 -4.86 -4.15 3.52
N ARG A 135 -5.43 -5.24 4.07
CA ARG A 135 -4.72 -6.17 4.97
C ARG A 135 -3.98 -7.25 4.20
N PRO A 136 -2.63 -7.25 4.18
CA PRO A 136 -1.83 -8.29 3.52
C PRO A 136 -2.09 -9.67 4.14
N GLN A 137 -2.27 -10.68 3.29
CA GLN A 137 -2.46 -12.07 3.72
C GLN A 137 -1.15 -12.86 3.72
N ALA A 138 -0.29 -12.61 2.73
CA ALA A 138 1.03 -13.20 2.63
C ALA A 138 1.91 -12.32 1.73
N TRP A 139 3.08 -11.93 2.25
CA TRP A 139 4.05 -11.13 1.53
C TRP A 139 4.95 -11.99 0.65
N ASN A 140 5.16 -11.53 -0.58
CA ASN A 140 6.22 -11.98 -1.46
C ASN A 140 7.22 -10.83 -1.62
N THR A 141 8.48 -11.07 -1.29
CA THR A 141 9.52 -10.02 -1.31
C THR A 141 10.72 -10.43 -2.14
N PHE A 142 11.40 -9.43 -2.69
CA PHE A 142 12.60 -9.60 -3.49
C PHE A 142 13.61 -8.51 -3.20
N ASP A 143 14.88 -8.89 -3.20
CA ASP A 143 16.05 -8.04 -3.04
C ASP A 143 17.10 -8.42 -4.09
N GLY A 144 17.23 -7.57 -5.12
CA GLY A 144 18.19 -7.78 -6.20
C GLY A 144 19.65 -7.77 -5.75
N SER A 145 19.97 -7.10 -4.63
CA SER A 145 21.34 -7.10 -4.09
C SER A 145 21.72 -8.47 -3.55
N ARG A 146 20.79 -9.16 -2.89
CA ARG A 146 20.99 -10.49 -2.34
C ARG A 146 21.11 -11.54 -3.42
N LEU A 147 20.29 -11.44 -4.47
CA LEU A 147 20.42 -12.29 -5.67
C LEU A 147 21.81 -12.14 -6.30
N ARG A 148 22.29 -10.90 -6.51
CA ARG A 148 23.64 -10.69 -7.07
C ARG A 148 24.75 -11.23 -6.18
N ALA A 149 24.58 -11.16 -4.85
CA ALA A 149 25.54 -11.69 -3.90
C ALA A 149 25.57 -13.23 -3.88
N SER A 150 24.45 -13.92 -4.17
CA SER A 150 24.44 -15.38 -4.26
C SER A 150 25.12 -15.91 -5.53
N LEU A 151 25.09 -15.15 -6.63
CA LEU A 151 25.74 -15.51 -7.90
C LEU A 151 27.27 -15.38 -7.88
N ARG A 152 27.85 -14.75 -6.84
CA ARG A 152 29.30 -14.54 -6.69
C ARG A 152 29.97 -15.61 -5.78
N ARG A 153 29.25 -16.67 -5.44
CA ARG A 153 29.74 -17.77 -4.58
C ARG A 153 30.20 -18.96 -5.40
#